data_AF-A0A4Q3S7S1-F1
#
_entry.id   AF-A0A4Q3S7S1-F1
#
_cell.length_a   1.000
_cell.length_b   1.000
_cell.length_c   1.000
_cell.angle_alpha   90.00
_cell.angle_beta   90.00
_cell.angle_gamma   90.00
#
_symmetry.space_group_name_H-M   'P 1'
#
loop_
_entity.id
_entity.type
_entity.pdbx_description
1 polymer ?
#
loop_
_entity_poly.entity_id
_entity_poly.type
_entity_poly.pdbx_seq_one_letter_code
_entity_poly.pdbx_strand_id
1 'polypeptide(L)'
;MTQKVRGLVHTQASKTTFALSIVASVFILAVSTINVYEYAIVGAIFELLWLPILIGLVLLPIISIVFLIREGFSLKSLYFYSILVIGFAILTFWIIKT
;
A
#
# COMPACT_ATOMS: atom_id res chain seq x y z
N MET A 1 -30.46 -3.90 -13.48
CA MET A 1 -30.14 -3.16 -12.24
C MET A 1 -28.92 -2.30 -12.54
N THR A 2 -29.20 -1.10 -13.04
CA THR A 2 -28.33 -0.29 -13.90
C THR A 2 -27.80 0.90 -13.12
N GLN A 3 -26.51 1.21 -13.33
CA GLN A 3 -26.00 2.58 -13.45
C GLN A 3 -26.24 3.50 -12.23
N LYS A 4 -25.55 3.24 -11.11
CA LYS A 4 -25.15 4.35 -10.21
C LYS A 4 -23.73 4.79 -10.56
N VAL A 5 -23.60 5.36 -11.76
CA VAL A 5 -22.48 6.23 -12.13
C VAL A 5 -22.59 7.46 -11.22
N ARG A 6 -21.80 7.50 -10.15
CA ARG A 6 -21.55 8.76 -9.42
C ARG A 6 -20.35 8.65 -8.50
N GLY A 7 -19.23 9.18 -9.01
CA GLY A 7 -18.29 10.06 -8.34
C GLY A 7 -17.72 9.57 -7.01
N LEU A 8 -16.40 9.38 -6.99
CA LEU A 8 -15.60 9.51 -5.77
C LEU A 8 -16.25 8.79 -4.59
N VAL A 9 -16.61 7.51 -4.76
CA VAL A 9 -17.06 6.75 -3.60
C VAL A 9 -15.79 6.47 -2.79
N HIS A 10 -15.45 7.41 -1.93
CA HIS A 10 -14.63 7.20 -0.75
C HIS A 10 -15.39 6.23 0.17
N THR A 11 -15.57 5.00 -0.33
CA THR A 11 -16.04 3.88 0.45
C THR A 11 -15.04 3.68 1.57
N GLN A 12 -15.53 3.16 2.70
CA GLN A 12 -14.63 2.80 3.78
C GLN A 12 -13.54 1.83 3.28
N ALA A 13 -13.87 0.98 2.31
CA ALA A 13 -12.91 0.13 1.60
C ALA A 13 -11.77 0.93 0.92
N SER A 14 -12.05 1.95 0.10
CA SER A 14 -10.98 2.69 -0.60
C SER A 14 -10.10 3.50 0.36
N LYS A 15 -10.68 4.06 1.43
CA LYS A 15 -9.92 4.71 2.50
C LYS A 15 -9.02 3.71 3.24
N THR A 16 -9.55 2.53 3.56
CA THR A 16 -8.78 1.47 4.22
C THR A 16 -7.64 0.97 3.31
N THR A 17 -7.90 0.71 2.02
CA THR A 17 -6.86 0.31 1.06
C THR A 17 -5.75 1.36 0.97
N PHE A 18 -6.13 2.64 0.91
CA PHE A 18 -5.15 3.73 0.86
C PHE A 18 -4.36 3.85 2.17
N ALA A 19 -5.03 3.77 3.34
CA ALA A 19 -4.35 3.80 4.63
C ALA A 19 -3.38 2.63 4.81
N LEU A 20 -3.79 1.41 4.42
CA LEU A 20 -2.92 0.23 4.42
C LEU A 20 -1.72 0.41 3.48
N SER A 21 -1.93 1.05 2.32
CA SER A 21 -0.87 1.36 1.38
C SER A 21 0.17 2.31 1.99
N ILE A 22 -0.28 3.36 2.70
CA ILE A 22 0.61 4.27 3.41
C ILE A 22 1.40 3.53 4.50
N VAL A 23 0.73 2.72 5.32
CA VAL A 23 1.39 1.95 6.40
C VAL A 23 2.45 1.01 5.81
N ALA A 24 2.11 0.28 4.75
CA ALA A 24 3.05 -0.59 4.05
C ALA A 24 4.26 0.19 3.51
N SER A 25 4.03 1.34 2.88
CA SER A 25 5.11 2.18 2.35
C SER A 25 6.02 2.74 3.42
N VAL A 26 5.47 3.24 4.54
CA VAL A 26 6.25 3.74 5.67
C VAL A 26 7.06 2.62 6.31
N PHE A 27 6.48 1.43 6.47
CA PHE A 27 7.20 0.28 7.03
C PHE A 27 8.38 -0.14 6.17
N ILE A 28 8.21 -0.23 4.86
CA ILE A 28 9.29 -0.58 3.93
C ILE A 28 10.42 0.45 4.00
N LEU A 29 10.09 1.74 4.05
CA LEU A 29 11.08 2.81 4.20
C LEU A 29 11.82 2.72 5.55
N ALA A 30 11.09 2.44 6.63
CA ALA A 30 11.69 2.28 7.96
C ALA A 30 12.67 1.11 8.01
N VAL A 31 12.29 -0.06 7.48
CA VAL A 31 13.21 -1.22 7.42
C VAL A 31 14.42 -0.96 6.52
N SER A 32 14.25 -0.16 5.47
CA SER A 32 15.35 0.13 4.54
C SER A 32 16.40 1.10 5.11
N THR A 33 16.03 1.89 6.11
CA THR A 33 16.88 2.99 6.62
C THR A 33 17.31 2.82 8.08
N ILE A 34 16.59 2.03 8.86
CA ILE A 34 16.83 1.85 10.30
C ILE A 34 17.40 0.45 10.56
N ASN A 35 18.42 0.36 11.40
CA ASN A 35 18.89 -0.92 11.92
C ASN A 35 17.93 -1.44 13.00
N VAL A 36 16.85 -2.08 12.56
CA VAL A 36 15.81 -2.65 13.44
C VAL A 36 16.30 -3.80 14.32
N TYR A 37 17.49 -4.35 14.04
CA TYR A 37 18.12 -5.41 14.83
C TYR A 37 18.96 -4.89 16.00
N GLU A 38 19.06 -3.57 16.17
CA GLU A 38 19.78 -2.97 17.32
C GLU A 38 19.07 -3.27 18.65
N TYR A 39 17.73 -3.35 18.65
CA TYR A 39 16.92 -3.64 19.82
C TYR A 39 16.07 -4.89 19.61
N ALA A 40 16.24 -5.91 20.48
CA ALA A 40 15.59 -7.21 20.32
C ALA A 40 14.04 -7.14 20.25
N ILE A 41 13.42 -6.27 21.05
CA ILE A 41 11.95 -6.08 21.05
C ILE A 41 11.49 -5.47 19.72
N VAL A 42 12.24 -4.49 19.21
CA VAL A 42 11.93 -3.82 17.94
C VAL A 42 12.06 -4.83 16.81
N GLY A 43 13.18 -5.57 16.74
CA GLY A 43 13.40 -6.62 15.75
C GLY A 43 12.27 -7.66 15.71
N ALA A 44 11.82 -8.15 16.87
CA ALA A 44 10.73 -9.12 16.94
C ALA A 44 9.39 -8.58 16.39
N ILE A 45 9.05 -7.32 16.70
CA ILE A 45 7.84 -6.68 16.14
C ILE A 45 7.95 -6.54 14.62
N PHE A 46 9.14 -6.16 14.12
CA PHE A 46 9.39 -6.04 12.69
C PHE A 46 9.28 -7.37 11.97
N GLU A 47 9.84 -8.45 12.51
CA GLU A 47 9.72 -9.80 11.93
C GLU A 47 8.27 -10.28 11.87
N LEU A 48 7.48 -10.01 12.91
CA LEU A 48 6.06 -10.37 12.93
C LEU A 48 5.25 -9.60 11.87
N LEU A 49 5.54 -8.32 11.68
CA LEU A 49 4.87 -7.45 10.70
C LEU A 49 5.36 -7.66 9.26
N TRP A 50 6.55 -8.26 9.08
CA TRP A 50 7.19 -8.44 7.78
C TRP A 50 6.32 -9.22 6.79
N LEU A 51 5.80 -10.38 7.21
CA LEU A 51 4.97 -11.24 6.35
C LEU A 51 3.63 -10.59 5.94
N PRO A 52 2.81 -10.05 6.87
CA PRO A 52 1.58 -9.34 6.51
C PRO A 52 1.82 -8.18 5.54
N ILE A 53 2.91 -7.42 5.72
CA ILE A 53 3.21 -6.27 4.87
C ILE A 53 3.68 -6.71 3.49
N LEU A 54 4.48 -7.77 3.37
CA LEU A 54 4.84 -8.38 2.09
C LEU A 54 3.61 -8.84 1.31
N ILE A 55 2.67 -9.51 1.99
CA ILE A 55 1.39 -9.92 1.39
C ILE A 55 0.63 -8.68 0.92
N GLY A 56 0.55 -7.64 1.76
CA GLY A 56 -0.08 -6.36 1.42
C GLY A 56 0.55 -5.71 0.20
N LEU A 57 1.87 -5.73 0.08
CA LEU A 57 2.62 -5.12 -1.02
C LEU A 57 2.25 -5.71 -2.39
N VAL A 58 1.83 -6.98 -2.43
CA VAL A 58 1.38 -7.66 -3.65
C VAL A 58 -0.14 -7.56 -3.82
N LEU A 59 -0.93 -7.76 -2.75
CA LEU A 59 -2.39 -7.79 -2.85
C LEU A 59 -3.01 -6.40 -3.01
N LEU A 60 -2.52 -5.39 -2.31
CA LEU A 60 -3.05 -4.01 -2.38
C LEU A 60 -2.99 -3.41 -3.79
N PRO A 61 -1.89 -3.53 -4.58
CA PRO A 61 -1.90 -3.02 -5.95
C PRO A 61 -2.85 -3.82 -6.84
N ILE A 62 -2.99 -5.14 -6.66
CA ILE A 62 -3.96 -5.96 -7.42
C ILE A 62 -5.39 -5.49 -7.12
N ILE A 63 -5.75 -5.37 -5.84
CA ILE A 63 -7.08 -4.89 -5.41
C ILE A 63 -7.31 -3.50 -5.98
N SER A 64 -6.33 -2.60 -5.86
CA SER A 64 -6.45 -1.23 -6.35
C SER A 64 -6.64 -1.17 -7.86
N ILE A 65 -5.92 -1.98 -8.64
CA ILE A 65 -6.08 -2.06 -10.11
C ILE A 65 -7.48 -2.58 -10.46
N VAL A 66 -7.93 -3.67 -9.84
CA VAL A 66 -9.25 -4.26 -10.11
C VAL A 66 -10.36 -3.26 -9.83
N PHE A 67 -10.30 -2.54 -8.71
CA PHE A 67 -11.31 -1.52 -8.39
C PHE A 67 -11.18 -0.27 -9.27
N LEU A 68 -9.97 0.15 -9.61
CA LEU A 68 -9.75 1.29 -10.52
C LEU A 68 -10.33 1.03 -11.91
N ILE A 69 -10.17 -0.19 -12.44
CA ILE A 69 -10.78 -0.59 -13.73
C ILE A 69 -12.30 -0.61 -13.61
N ARG A 70 -12.85 -1.15 -12.51
CA ARG A 70 -14.30 -1.18 -12.26
C ARG A 70 -14.91 0.22 -12.11
N GLU A 71 -14.15 1.19 -11.60
CA GLU A 71 -14.56 2.60 -11.47
C GLU A 71 -14.45 3.40 -12.78
N GLY A 72 -13.94 2.81 -13.86
CA GLY A 72 -13.77 3.48 -15.15
C GLY A 72 -12.50 4.35 -15.23
N PHE A 73 -11.47 4.02 -14.45
CA PHE A 73 -10.16 4.67 -14.44
C PHE A 73 -10.22 6.18 -14.20
N SER A 74 -10.21 6.59 -12.94
CA SER A 74 -10.21 8.00 -12.54
C SER A 74 -8.91 8.38 -11.85
N LEU A 75 -8.25 9.45 -12.33
CA LEU A 75 -7.07 10.03 -11.70
C LEU A 75 -7.35 10.59 -10.29
N LYS A 76 -8.62 10.81 -9.95
CA LYS A 76 -9.05 11.27 -8.61
C LYS A 76 -9.38 10.11 -7.67
N SER A 77 -9.24 8.85 -8.10
CA SER A 77 -9.55 7.68 -7.28
C SER A 77 -8.46 7.42 -6.24
N LEU A 78 -8.85 7.09 -5.00
CA LEU A 78 -7.91 6.66 -3.96
C LEU A 78 -7.18 5.36 -4.32
N TYR A 79 -7.79 4.51 -5.16
CA TYR A 79 -7.12 3.31 -5.65
C TYR A 79 -5.94 3.65 -6.56
N PHE A 80 -6.06 4.71 -7.38
CA PHE A 80 -4.95 5.21 -8.18
C PHE A 80 -3.79 5.70 -7.30
N TYR A 81 -4.10 6.50 -6.27
CA TYR A 81 -3.08 6.95 -5.31
C TYR A 81 -2.46 5.80 -4.51
N SER A 82 -3.24 4.77 -4.18
CA SER A 82 -2.74 3.56 -3.50
C SER A 82 -1.66 2.85 -4.34
N ILE A 83 -1.90 2.70 -5.65
CA ILE A 83 -0.93 2.12 -6.59
C ILE A 83 0.34 2.97 -6.65
N LEU A 84 0.21 4.30 -6.73
CA LEU A 84 1.37 5.20 -6.76
C LEU A 84 2.20 5.12 -5.49
N VAL A 85 1.56 5.10 -4.32
CA VAL A 85 2.23 5.04 -3.01
C VAL A 85 2.99 3.72 -2.83
N ILE A 86 2.39 2.61 -3.25
CA ILE A 86 3.05 1.28 -3.20
C ILE A 86 4.17 1.21 -4.23
N GLY A 87 3.93 1.67 -5.46
CA GLY A 87 4.94 1.70 -6.51
C GLY A 87 6.16 2.52 -6.09
N PHE A 88 5.94 3.69 -5.47
CA PHE A 88 7.02 4.50 -4.92
C PHE A 88 7.80 3.76 -3.84
N ALA A 89 7.13 3.09 -2.90
CA ALA A 89 7.82 2.33 -1.85
C ALA A 89 8.65 1.15 -2.38
N ILE A 90 8.16 0.46 -3.43
CA ILE A 90 8.93 -0.61 -4.09
C ILE A 90 10.16 -0.02 -4.77
N LEU A 91 10.02 1.11 -5.47
CA LEU A 91 11.14 1.78 -6.13
C LEU A 91 12.19 2.25 -5.13
N THR A 92 11.79 2.89 -4.04
CA THR A 92 12.74 3.35 -3.01
C THR A 92 13.44 2.19 -2.32
N PHE A 93 12.72 1.10 -2.02
CA PHE A 93 13.33 -0.12 -1.50
C PHE A 93 14.42 -0.66 -2.42
N TRP A 94 14.15 -0.69 -3.73
CA TRP A 94 15.09 -1.18 -4.72
C TRP A 94 16.33 -0.28 -4.83
N ILE A 95 16.14 1.05 -4.82
CA ILE A 95 17.23 2.04 -4.86
C ILE A 95 18.12 1.96 -3.62
N ILE A 96 17.55 1.87 -2.40
CA ILE A 96 18.34 1.86 -1.16
C ILE A 96 19.17 0.58 -1.03
N LYS A 97 18.69 -0.53 -1.61
CA LYS A 97 19.34 -1.85 -1.52
C LYS A 97 20.33 -2.15 -2.66
N THR A 98 20.43 -1.26 -3.66
CA THR A 98 21.41 -1.34 -4.77
C THR A 98 22.67 -0.58 -4.41
#